data_AF-A0A923UBS6-F1
#
_entry.id   AF-A0A923UBS6-F1
#
_cell.length_a   1.000
_cell.length_b   1.000
_cell.length_c   1.000
_cell.angle_alpha   90.00
_cell.angle_beta   90.00
_cell.angle_gamma   90.00
#
_symmetry.space_group_name_H-M   'P 1'
#
loop_
_entity.id
_entity.type
_entity.pdbx_description
1 polymer ?
#
loop_
_entity_poly.entity_id
_entity_poly.type
_entity_poly.pdbx_seq_one_letter_code
_entity_poly.pdbx_strand_id
1 'polypeptide(L)' 'MPSENNSSAPAGWYRDPLALAQLRWWNGLSWTNHTEEQRPEIQMATPEVEESTLVDAS' A
#
# COMPACT_ATOMS: atom_id res chain seq x y z
N MET A 1 32.58 -6.91 3.74
CA MET A 1 32.00 -7.17 2.40
C MET A 1 30.56 -6.66 2.44
N PRO A 2 30.11 -5.84 1.48
CA PRO A 2 28.88 -5.08 1.61
C PRO A 2 27.66 -6.01 1.60
N SER A 3 26.77 -5.82 2.57
CA SER A 3 25.46 -6.45 2.65
C SER A 3 24.51 -5.73 1.68
N GLU A 4 24.53 -6.16 0.41
CA GLU A 4 23.60 -5.66 -0.60
C GLU A 4 22.22 -6.29 -0.40
N ASN A 5 21.47 -5.72 0.54
CA ASN A 5 20.05 -6.00 0.67
C ASN A 5 19.36 -5.40 -0.57
N ASN A 6 19.38 -6.13 -1.68
CA ASN A 6 18.61 -5.85 -2.90
C ASN A 6 17.12 -6.14 -2.64
N SER A 7 16.58 -5.51 -1.60
CA SER A 7 15.16 -5.50 -1.30
C SER A 7 14.51 -4.47 -2.20
N SER A 8 14.22 -4.86 -3.44
CA SER A 8 13.25 -4.15 -4.27
C SER A 8 12.01 -3.91 -3.42
N ALA A 9 11.58 -2.65 -3.31
CA ALA A 9 10.44 -2.30 -2.49
C ALA A 9 9.21 -3.13 -2.92
N PRO A 10 8.43 -3.69 -1.96
CA PRO A 10 7.24 -4.48 -2.30
C PRO A 10 6.21 -3.61 -3.01
N ALA A 11 5.33 -4.22 -3.81
CA ALA A 11 4.26 -3.49 -4.47
C ALA A 11 3.33 -2.83 -3.43
N GLY A 12 2.97 -1.57 -3.64
CA GLY A 12 2.23 -0.78 -2.66
C GLY A 12 2.07 0.68 -3.04
N TRP A 13 1.31 1.42 -2.23
CA TRP A 13 1.19 2.88 -2.32
C TRP A 13 2.34 3.55 -1.59
N TYR A 14 3.05 4.42 -2.29
CA TYR A 14 4.16 5.19 -1.73
C TYR A 14 4.02 6.66 -2.11
N ARG A 15 4.72 7.52 -1.39
CA ARG A 15 4.70 8.97 -1.63
C ARG A 15 5.39 9.26 -2.97
N ASP A 16 4.71 9.99 -3.85
CA ASP A 16 5.31 10.40 -5.13
C ASP A 16 6.34 11.52 -4.87
N PRO A 17 7.64 11.33 -5.16
CA PRO A 17 8.65 12.35 -4.89
C PRO A 17 8.48 13.63 -5.74
N LEU A 18 7.65 13.58 -6.78
CA LEU A 18 7.34 14.70 -7.66
C LEU A 18 6.05 15.44 -7.25
N ALA A 19 5.23 14.88 -6.34
CA ALA A 19 3.98 15.48 -5.91
C ALA A 19 3.97 15.68 -4.38
N LEU A 20 3.67 16.90 -3.95
CA LEU A 20 3.80 17.30 -2.54
C LEU A 20 2.86 16.57 -1.57
N ALA A 21 1.82 15.89 -2.06
CA ALA A 21 0.82 15.21 -1.22
C ALA A 21 0.14 13.99 -1.87
N GLN A 22 0.68 13.43 -2.95
CA GLN A 22 0.04 12.32 -3.67
C GLN A 22 0.73 10.99 -3.38
N LEU A 23 -0.07 9.93 -3.21
CA LEU A 23 0.40 8.55 -3.23
C LEU A 23 0.39 8.04 -4.67
N ARG A 24 1.39 7.25 -5.02
CA ARG A 24 1.51 6.58 -6.31
C ARG A 24 1.75 5.11 -6.11
N TRP A 25 1.20 4.28 -7.00
CA TRP A 25 1.37 2.84 -6.89
C TRP A 25 2.71 2.40 -7.48
N TRP A 26 3.48 1.66 -6.70
CA TRP A 26 4.68 0.94 -7.11
C TRP A 26 4.33 -0.53 -7.30
N ASN A 27 4.72 -1.14 -8.42
CA ASN A 27 4.41 -2.55 -8.70
C ASN A 27 5.55 -3.53 -8.36
N GLY A 28 6.64 -3.07 -7.75
CA GLY A 28 7.84 -3.88 -7.53
C GLY A 28 8.96 -3.64 -8.55
N LEU A 29 8.62 -3.11 -9.73
CA LEU A 29 9.53 -2.86 -10.85
C LEU A 29 9.57 -1.39 -11.26
N SER A 30 8.41 -0.72 -11.27
CA SER A 30 8.25 0.67 -11.71
C SER A 30 7.01 1.32 -11.10
N TRP A 31 7.00 2.65 -11.05
CA TRP A 31 5.82 3.44 -10.71
C TRP A 31 4.77 3.33 -11.83
N THR A 32 3.51 3.08 -11.48
CA THR A 32 2.42 3.04 -12.46
C THR A 32 1.75 4.41 -12.59
N ASN A 33 0.73 4.56 -13.44
CA ASN A 33 -0.04 5.82 -13.55
C ASN A 33 -1.19 5.90 -12.52
N HIS A 34 -1.31 4.93 -11.63
CA HIS A 34 -2.30 5.01 -10.55
C HIS A 34 -1.76 5.90 -9.44
N THR A 35 -2.52 6.96 -9.17
CA THR A 35 -2.17 7.98 -8.19
C THR A 35 -3.40 8.33 -7.38
N GLU A 36 -3.25 8.42 -6.06
CA GLU A 36 -4.29 8.81 -5.12
C GLU A 36 -3.85 10.08 -4.40
N GLU A 37 -4.68 11.12 -4.43
CA GLU A 37 -4.53 12.23 -3.49
C GLU A 37 -4.55 11.68 -2.06
N GLN A 38 -3.62 12.12 -1.18
CA GLN A 38 -3.67 11.71 0.23
C GLN A 38 -4.99 12.18 0.81
N ARG A 39 -5.98 11.30 0.81
CA ARG A 39 -7.23 11.56 1.46
C ARG A 39 -6.95 11.50 2.96
N PRO A 40 -7.14 12.60 3.72
CA PRO A 40 -6.78 12.64 5.14
C PRO A 40 -7.55 11.62 6.01
N GLU A 41 -8.57 10.97 5.46
CA GLU A 41 -9.46 10.01 6.13
C GLU A 41 -8.97 8.54 6.06
N ILE A 42 -8.07 8.16 5.14
CA ILE A 42 -7.67 6.75 4.93
C ILE A 42 -6.16 6.57 5.20
N GLN A 43 -5.73 6.85 6.42
CA GLN A 43 -4.48 6.27 6.95
C GLN A 43 -4.76 5.26 8.07
N MET A 44 -6.03 5.02 8.37
CA MET A 44 -6.50 3.86 9.10
C MET A 44 -6.99 2.83 8.09
N ALA A 45 -6.08 2.15 7.41
CA ALA A 45 -6.33 0.74 7.13
C ALA A 45 -6.30 0.03 8.50
N THR A 46 -7.34 0.26 9.30
CA THR A 46 -7.87 -0.79 10.16
C THR A 46 -8.02 -1.99 9.23
N PRO A 47 -7.49 -3.18 9.55
CA PRO A 47 -7.85 -4.37 8.80
C PRO A 47 -9.37 -4.46 8.88
N GLU A 48 -10.06 -4.03 7.83
CA GLU A 48 -11.50 -4.15 7.67
C GLU A 48 -11.76 -5.62 7.36
N VAL A 49 -11.70 -6.40 8.44
CA VAL A 49 -12.66 -7.44 8.81
C VAL A 49 -13.28 -8.22 7.65
N GLU A 50 -12.49 -8.95 6.88
CA GLU A 50 -13.02 -10.11 6.13
C GLU A 50 -12.03 -11.27 6.20
N GLU A 51 -12.32 -12.22 7.10
CA GLU A 51 -12.48 -13.64 6.76
C GLU A 51 -12.45 -14.51 8.04
N SER A 52 -13.61 -14.96 8.53
CA SER A 52 -13.86 -16.40 8.77
C SER A 52 -15.18 -16.70 9.51
N THR A 53 -16.13 -17.19 8.72
CA THR A 53 -16.96 -18.36 8.98
C THR A 53 -18.07 -18.33 10.05
N LEU A 54 -19.29 -18.33 9.50
CA LEU A 54 -20.44 -19.18 9.82
C LEU A 54 -21.23 -18.95 11.12
N VAL A 55 -22.46 -18.52 10.87
CA VAL A 55 -23.66 -18.70 11.67
C VAL A 55 -23.80 -20.15 12.15
N ASP A 56 -23.90 -20.37 13.46
CA ASP A 56 -24.66 -21.50 14.02
C ASP A 56 -25.08 -21.17 15.46
N ALA A 57 -26.29 -20.65 15.59
CA ALA A 57 -26.98 -20.55 16.86
C ALA A 57 -28.42 -20.98 16.60
N SER A 58 -28.72 -22.28 16.76
CA SER A 58 -30.00 -22.83 17.26
C SER A 58 -29.95 -24.36 17.37
#